data_AF-A0A1H9HH00-F1
#
_entry.id   AF-A0A1H9HH00-F1
#
_cell.length_a   1.000
_cell.length_b   1.000
_cell.length_c   1.000
_cell.angle_alpha   90.00
_cell.angle_beta   90.00
_cell.angle_gamma   90.00
#
_symmetry.space_group_name_H-M   'P 1'
#
loop_
_entity.id
_entity.type
_entity.pdbx_description
1 polymer ?
#
loop_
_entity_poly.entity_id
_entity_poly.type
_entity_poly.pdbx_seq_one_letter_code
_entity_poly.pdbx_strand_id
1 'polypeptide(L)'
;MSEPSVPPEPAGSGPAGPVAQGVASEAADEAADEGGVPAGARPRLRITYCTQCRWLLRATWLAGELLTSFETTLGEVALRPGVGGVFTVEVDDELVWDRRRDGGFPDLAPLKRLVRDRVAPGRSLGHTDRAHGASDG
;
A
#
# COMPACT_ATOMS: atom_id res chain seq x y z
N MET A 1 47.77 25.55 -14.59
CA MET A 1 47.95 24.23 -15.23
C MET A 1 48.79 23.40 -14.29
N SER A 2 48.22 22.35 -13.71
CA SER A 2 48.90 21.20 -13.08
C SER A 2 47.84 20.41 -12.32
N GLU A 3 47.16 19.53 -13.04
CA GLU A 3 46.38 18.45 -12.44
C GLU A 3 47.28 17.20 -12.49
N PRO A 4 47.47 16.45 -11.39
CA PRO A 4 48.00 15.11 -11.49
C PRO A 4 46.99 14.05 -11.05
N SER A 5 46.50 13.34 -12.07
CA SER A 5 46.58 11.88 -12.24
C SER A 5 45.94 10.98 -11.17
N VAL A 6 44.70 10.58 -11.44
CA VAL A 6 44.01 9.46 -10.77
C VAL A 6 44.52 8.13 -11.37
N PRO A 7 44.88 7.11 -10.56
CA PRO A 7 45.24 5.79 -11.06
C PRO A 7 44.00 4.97 -11.49
N PRO A 8 44.12 4.02 -12.43
CA PRO A 8 43.01 3.17 -12.85
C PRO A 8 42.64 2.13 -11.80
N GLU A 9 41.34 1.92 -11.59
CA GLU A 9 40.79 0.87 -10.73
C GLU A 9 40.91 -0.53 -11.39
N PRO A 10 41.19 -1.61 -10.64
CA PRO A 10 41.18 -2.95 -11.19
C PRO A 10 39.75 -3.48 -11.37
N ALA A 11 39.48 -3.99 -12.57
CA ALA A 11 38.27 -4.75 -12.90
C ALA A 11 38.31 -6.13 -12.23
N GLY A 12 37.49 -6.33 -11.19
CA GLY A 12 37.22 -7.63 -10.58
C GLY A 12 35.92 -8.23 -11.11
N SER A 13 36.04 -9.22 -12.00
CA SER A 13 34.95 -10.06 -12.49
C SER A 13 34.92 -11.37 -11.68
N GLY A 14 33.74 -11.72 -11.16
CA GLY A 14 33.48 -13.04 -10.58
C GLY A 14 32.07 -13.12 -9.98
N PRO A 15 31.14 -13.89 -10.55
CA PRO A 15 29.82 -14.11 -9.96
C PRO A 15 29.90 -15.21 -8.90
N ALA A 16 29.65 -14.84 -7.65
CA ALA A 16 29.29 -15.82 -6.62
C ALA A 16 27.78 -16.08 -6.75
N GLY A 17 27.43 -17.32 -7.08
CA GLY A 17 26.05 -17.80 -7.17
C GLY A 17 25.27 -17.67 -5.86
N PRO A 18 23.97 -18.01 -5.88
CA PRO A 18 23.09 -17.81 -4.74
C PRO A 18 23.49 -18.77 -3.61
N VAL A 19 23.88 -18.21 -2.47
CA VAL A 19 23.88 -18.95 -1.21
C VAL A 19 22.43 -19.10 -0.75
N ALA A 20 21.80 -20.20 -1.17
CA ALA A 20 20.59 -20.69 -0.53
C ALA A 20 20.97 -21.25 0.85
N GLN A 21 20.62 -20.54 1.91
CA GLN A 21 20.50 -21.13 3.24
C GLN A 21 19.02 -21.29 3.53
N GLY A 22 18.57 -22.55 3.43
CA GLY A 22 17.29 -22.98 3.96
C GLY A 22 17.33 -22.98 5.49
N VAL A 23 16.23 -22.55 6.09
CA VAL A 23 15.88 -22.90 7.46
C VAL A 23 14.60 -23.73 7.37
N ALA A 24 14.70 -25.02 7.69
CA ALA A 24 13.55 -25.83 8.08
C ALA A 24 13.20 -25.44 9.54
N SER A 25 11.93 -25.15 9.86
CA SER A 25 11.00 -26.07 10.56
C SER A 25 11.55 -26.49 11.94
N GLU A 26 10.97 -26.17 13.09
CA GLU A 26 9.58 -26.33 13.55
C GLU A 26 9.35 -25.51 14.83
N ALA A 27 8.15 -24.96 14.99
CA ALA A 27 7.35 -24.96 16.23
C ALA A 27 6.01 -24.26 15.93
N ALA A 28 5.17 -24.94 15.17
CA ALA A 28 3.75 -24.63 15.10
C ALA A 28 3.07 -25.56 16.11
N ASP A 29 2.57 -24.99 17.19
CA ASP A 29 1.39 -25.51 17.87
C ASP A 29 0.64 -24.36 18.54
N GLU A 30 -0.68 -24.40 18.38
CA GLU A 30 -1.70 -23.58 19.03
C GLU A 30 -1.86 -22.10 18.62
N ALA A 31 -2.55 -21.89 17.50
CA ALA A 31 -3.66 -20.95 17.49
C ALA A 31 -4.77 -21.47 16.57
N ALA A 32 -5.95 -21.64 17.14
CA ALA A 32 -7.11 -22.27 16.55
C ALA A 32 -7.47 -21.71 15.17
N ASP A 33 -7.50 -22.64 14.21
CA ASP A 33 -8.34 -22.57 13.02
C ASP A 33 -9.81 -22.59 13.47
N GLU A 34 -10.38 -21.42 13.70
CA GLU A 34 -11.84 -21.26 13.76
C GLU A 34 -12.28 -20.28 12.66
N GLY A 35 -12.69 -20.87 11.53
CA GLY A 35 -13.56 -20.20 10.56
C GLY A 35 -12.90 -19.88 9.23
N GLY A 36 -12.63 -20.92 8.44
CA GLY A 36 -12.61 -20.81 6.99
C GLY A 36 -13.97 -20.32 6.48
N VAL A 37 -14.17 -19.00 6.50
CA VAL A 37 -15.25 -18.32 5.78
C VAL A 37 -15.11 -18.68 4.29
N PRO A 38 -16.20 -18.99 3.56
CA PRO A 38 -16.09 -19.30 2.14
C PRO A 38 -15.36 -18.16 1.45
N ALA A 39 -14.44 -18.54 0.55
CA ALA A 39 -13.62 -17.64 -0.25
C ALA A 39 -14.48 -16.85 -1.25
N GLY A 40 -15.32 -15.94 -0.74
CA GLY A 40 -15.64 -14.74 -1.48
C GLY A 40 -14.32 -14.02 -1.74
N ALA A 41 -14.10 -13.59 -2.99
CA ALA A 41 -12.90 -12.85 -3.33
C ALA A 41 -12.80 -11.63 -2.41
N ARG A 42 -11.74 -11.54 -1.60
CA ARG A 42 -11.52 -10.38 -0.75
C ARG A 42 -11.40 -9.14 -1.64
N PRO A 43 -11.92 -7.97 -1.20
CA PRO A 43 -11.92 -6.76 -2.02
C PRO A 43 -10.51 -6.38 -2.50
N ARG A 44 -10.44 -5.95 -3.76
CA ARG A 44 -9.23 -5.47 -4.41
C ARG A 44 -9.22 -3.95 -4.44
N LEU A 45 -8.20 -3.34 -3.83
CA LEU A 45 -8.00 -1.90 -3.88
C LEU A 45 -6.99 -1.55 -4.97
N ARG A 46 -7.25 -0.51 -5.76
CA ARG A 46 -6.36 -0.02 -6.82
C ARG A 46 -6.07 1.46 -6.61
N ILE A 47 -4.79 1.83 -6.61
CA ILE A 47 -4.33 3.22 -6.62
C ILE A 47 -3.74 3.51 -8.00
N THR A 48 -4.43 4.33 -8.81
CA THR A 48 -3.88 4.79 -10.09
C THR A 48 -3.12 6.09 -9.86
N TYR A 49 -1.84 6.17 -10.24
CA TYR A 49 -0.99 7.33 -9.95
C TYR A 49 -0.24 7.85 -11.18
N CYS A 50 -0.07 9.17 -11.27
CA CYS A 50 0.72 9.82 -12.30
C CYS A 50 2.23 9.54 -12.12
N THR A 51 2.84 8.85 -13.08
CA THR A 51 4.29 8.55 -13.07
C THR A 51 5.14 9.79 -13.33
N GLN A 52 4.68 10.69 -14.22
CA GLN A 52 5.35 11.95 -14.57
C GLN A 52 5.37 12.94 -13.40
N CYS A 53 4.42 12.82 -12.49
CA CYS A 53 4.23 13.73 -11.37
C CYS A 53 5.01 13.29 -10.11
N ARG A 54 5.76 12.17 -10.20
CA ARG A 54 6.55 11.59 -9.09
C ARG A 54 5.69 11.19 -7.87
N TRP A 55 4.45 10.76 -8.07
CA TRP A 55 3.55 10.39 -6.97
C TRP A 55 3.62 8.93 -6.52
N LEU A 56 4.59 8.14 -7.03
CA LEU A 56 4.78 6.75 -6.62
C LEU A 56 4.93 6.63 -5.10
N LEU A 57 5.79 7.43 -4.46
CA LEU A 57 5.99 7.33 -3.00
C LEU A 57 4.70 7.59 -2.21
N ARG A 58 3.89 8.55 -2.64
CA ARG A 58 2.59 8.81 -2.00
C ARG A 58 1.64 7.63 -2.17
N ALA A 59 1.59 7.05 -3.38
CA ALA A 59 0.76 5.88 -3.66
C ALA A 59 1.20 4.66 -2.84
N THR A 60 2.51 4.39 -2.76
CA THR A 60 3.07 3.31 -1.94
C THR A 60 2.82 3.51 -0.45
N TRP A 61 2.97 4.73 0.06
CA TRP A 61 2.66 5.03 1.47
C TRP A 61 1.19 4.78 1.80
N LEU A 62 0.26 5.29 0.98
CA LEU A 62 -1.16 5.02 1.18
C LEU A 62 -1.49 3.54 1.09
N ALA A 63 -0.87 2.80 0.16
CA ALA A 63 -1.05 1.35 0.05
C ALA A 63 -0.65 0.64 1.34
N GLY A 64 0.52 0.98 1.92
CA GLY A 64 0.97 0.44 3.19
C GLY A 64 -0.01 0.74 4.33
N GLU A 65 -0.45 1.98 4.46
CA GLU A 65 -1.42 2.38 5.48
C GLU A 65 -2.77 1.67 5.38
N LEU A 66 -3.22 1.40 4.16
CA LEU A 66 -4.49 0.70 3.93
C LEU A 66 -4.34 -0.80 4.21
N LEU A 67 -3.24 -1.42 3.76
CA LEU A 67 -2.95 -2.82 4.07
C LEU A 67 -2.85 -3.05 5.57
N THR A 68 -2.14 -2.21 6.32
CA THR A 68 -2.03 -2.34 7.78
C THR A 68 -3.34 -2.08 8.52
N SER A 69 -4.26 -1.29 7.96
CA SER A 69 -5.57 -1.04 8.58
C SER A 69 -6.58 -2.16 8.33
N PHE A 70 -6.45 -2.84 7.18
CA PHE A 70 -7.42 -3.80 6.67
C PHE A 70 -6.79 -5.17 6.37
N GLU A 71 -5.77 -5.57 7.14
CA GLU A 71 -4.91 -6.75 6.88
C GLU A 71 -5.67 -8.04 6.56
N THR A 72 -6.75 -8.31 7.30
CA THR A 72 -7.57 -9.53 7.13
C THR A 72 -8.76 -9.33 6.20
N THR A 73 -9.04 -8.08 5.81
CA THR A 73 -10.21 -7.69 5.02
C THR A 73 -9.88 -7.51 3.54
N LEU A 74 -8.82 -6.76 3.22
CA LEU A 74 -8.38 -6.57 1.84
C LEU A 74 -7.69 -7.84 1.32
N GLY A 75 -7.89 -8.13 0.03
CA GLY A 75 -7.17 -9.20 -0.65
C GLY A 75 -5.82 -8.72 -1.14
N GLU A 76 -5.80 -7.53 -1.76
CA GLU A 76 -4.60 -6.92 -2.31
C GLU A 76 -4.76 -5.40 -2.47
N VAL A 77 -3.62 -4.72 -2.61
CA VAL A 77 -3.56 -3.35 -3.12
C VAL A 77 -2.69 -3.31 -4.37
N ALA A 78 -3.26 -2.89 -5.49
CA ALA A 78 -2.57 -2.73 -6.75
C ALA A 78 -2.16 -1.27 -6.99
N LEU A 79 -0.89 -1.03 -7.30
CA LEU A 79 -0.40 0.26 -7.79
C LEU A 79 -0.44 0.26 -9.33
N ARG A 80 -1.28 1.11 -9.93
CA ARG A 80 -1.45 1.20 -11.38
C ARG A 80 -0.79 2.47 -11.93
N PRO A 81 0.25 2.38 -12.77
CA PRO A 81 0.83 3.54 -13.44
C PRO A 81 -0.17 4.25 -14.35
N GLY A 82 -0.17 5.57 -14.33
CA GLY A 82 -0.96 6.43 -15.21
C GLY A 82 -0.25 7.74 -15.53
N VAL A 83 -0.93 8.63 -16.25
CA VAL A 83 -0.39 9.92 -16.74
C VAL A 83 -1.39 11.06 -16.53
N GLY A 84 -1.02 12.29 -16.86
CA GLY A 84 -1.95 13.42 -16.87
C GLY A 84 -2.40 13.88 -15.48
N GLY A 85 -1.59 13.69 -14.45
CA GLY A 85 -1.95 14.08 -13.09
C GLY A 85 -3.11 13.26 -12.51
N VAL A 86 -3.28 12.01 -12.93
CA VAL A 86 -4.23 11.08 -12.30
C VAL A 86 -3.76 10.71 -10.89
N PHE A 87 -4.70 10.70 -9.96
CA PHE A 87 -4.54 10.04 -8.67
C PHE A 87 -5.93 9.58 -8.19
N THR A 88 -6.21 8.29 -8.35
CA THR A 88 -7.50 7.69 -7.96
C THR A 88 -7.30 6.53 -7.00
N VAL A 89 -8.29 6.31 -6.13
CA VAL A 89 -8.42 5.13 -5.29
C VAL A 89 -9.74 4.46 -5.65
N GLU A 90 -9.68 3.19 -6.01
CA GLU A 90 -10.83 2.37 -6.39
C GLU A 90 -10.86 1.10 -5.54
N VAL A 91 -12.05 0.61 -5.17
CA VAL A 91 -12.28 -0.68 -4.52
C VAL A 91 -13.22 -1.47 -5.41
N ASP A 92 -12.79 -2.65 -5.87
CA ASP A 92 -13.57 -3.49 -6.80
C ASP A 92 -14.11 -2.69 -8.01
N ASP A 93 -13.23 -1.85 -8.57
CA ASP A 93 -13.50 -0.92 -9.67
C ASP A 93 -14.50 0.21 -9.40
N GLU A 94 -14.98 0.35 -8.15
CA GLU A 94 -15.74 1.52 -7.71
C GLU A 94 -14.83 2.65 -7.22
N LEU A 95 -15.06 3.86 -7.74
CA LEU A 95 -14.29 5.03 -7.38
C LEU A 95 -14.56 5.50 -5.94
N VAL A 96 -13.53 5.42 -5.08
CA VAL A 96 -13.54 5.93 -3.71
C VAL A 96 -13.07 7.37 -3.65
N TRP A 97 -11.96 7.67 -4.33
CA TRP A 97 -11.35 9.00 -4.36
C TRP A 97 -10.80 9.32 -5.76
N ASP A 98 -10.97 10.55 -6.21
CA ASP A 98 -10.32 11.14 -7.38
C ASP A 98 -9.79 12.53 -7.02
N ARG A 99 -8.47 12.72 -7.17
CA ARG A 99 -7.80 13.98 -6.87
C ARG A 99 -8.41 15.19 -7.56
N ARG A 100 -8.91 15.06 -8.78
CA ARG A 100 -9.51 16.18 -9.53
C ARG A 100 -10.92 16.47 -9.02
N ARG A 101 -11.71 15.43 -8.72
CA ARG A 101 -13.10 15.54 -8.22
C ARG A 101 -13.14 16.04 -6.77
N ASP A 102 -12.28 15.48 -5.92
CA ASP A 102 -12.34 15.61 -4.46
C ASP A 102 -11.36 16.67 -3.91
N GLY A 103 -10.73 17.46 -4.79
CA GLY A 103 -9.98 18.65 -4.40
C GLY A 103 -8.58 18.41 -3.84
N GLY A 104 -7.88 17.36 -4.27
CA GLY A 104 -6.48 17.13 -3.89
C GLY A 104 -6.18 15.69 -3.49
N PHE A 105 -5.08 15.50 -2.75
CA PHE A 105 -4.76 14.19 -2.19
C PHE A 105 -5.63 13.95 -0.96
N PRO A 106 -6.06 12.70 -0.72
CA PRO A 106 -6.85 12.40 0.44
C PRO A 106 -6.01 12.51 1.70
N ASP A 107 -6.60 13.07 2.76
CA ASP A 107 -6.12 12.82 4.10
C ASP A 107 -6.38 11.36 4.48
N LEU A 108 -5.47 10.80 5.28
CA LEU A 108 -5.48 9.36 5.55
C LEU A 108 -6.72 8.91 6.34
N ALA A 109 -7.12 9.67 7.36
CA ALA A 109 -8.25 9.30 8.20
C ALA A 109 -9.59 9.28 7.43
N PRO A 110 -9.96 10.32 6.65
CA PRO A 110 -11.09 10.26 5.74
C PRO A 110 -11.02 9.10 4.74
N LEU A 111 -9.84 8.85 4.15
CA LEU A 111 -9.69 7.75 3.20
C LEU A 111 -9.95 6.39 3.83
N LYS A 112 -9.40 6.12 5.03
CA LYS A 112 -9.65 4.87 5.77
C LYS A 112 -11.15 4.68 6.04
N ARG A 113 -11.88 5.76 6.37
CA ARG A 113 -13.35 5.70 6.53
C ARG A 113 -14.06 5.34 5.22
N LEU A 114 -13.77 6.03 4.13
CA LEU A 114 -14.39 5.77 2.81
C LEU A 114 -14.11 4.36 2.29
N VAL A 115 -12.91 3.83 2.56
CA VAL A 115 -12.54 2.45 2.21
C VAL A 115 -13.28 1.46 3.10
N ARG A 116 -13.29 1.67 4.43
CA ARG A 116 -14.03 0.82 5.37
C ARG A 116 -15.50 0.70 4.97
N ASP A 117 -16.14 1.81 4.66
CA ASP A 117 -17.58 1.81 4.35
C ASP A 117 -17.92 0.91 3.15
N ARG A 118 -16.92 0.56 2.31
CA ARG A 118 -17.03 -0.43 1.23
C ARG A 118 -16.60 -1.84 1.62
N VAL A 119 -15.47 -1.99 2.32
CA VAL A 119 -14.85 -3.32 2.54
C VAL A 119 -15.23 -3.99 3.86
N ALA A 120 -15.67 -3.21 4.85
CA ALA A 120 -16.04 -3.67 6.18
C ALA A 120 -17.06 -2.70 6.83
N PRO A 121 -18.28 -2.59 6.28
CA PRO A 121 -19.28 -1.64 6.78
C PRO A 121 -19.58 -1.88 8.27
N GLY A 122 -19.58 -0.81 9.05
CA GLY A 122 -19.82 -0.86 10.51
C GLY A 122 -18.63 -1.24 11.38
N ARG A 123 -17.46 -1.59 10.81
CA ARG A 123 -16.24 -1.86 11.59
C ARG A 123 -15.71 -0.56 12.23
N SER A 124 -15.42 -0.58 13.53
CA SER A 124 -14.73 0.56 14.17
C SER A 124 -13.28 0.67 13.69
N LEU A 125 -12.83 1.89 13.39
CA LEU A 125 -11.43 2.24 13.12
C LEU A 125 -10.73 2.86 14.35
N GLY A 126 -11.36 2.78 15.53
CA GLY A 126 -10.80 3.29 16.78
C GLY A 126 -10.55 4.80 16.74
N HIS A 127 -9.29 5.21 16.92
CA HIS A 127 -8.90 6.64 16.97
C HIS A 127 -9.27 7.40 15.70
N THR A 128 -9.29 6.74 14.55
CA THR A 128 -9.64 7.35 13.26
C THR A 128 -11.09 7.81 13.21
N ASP A 129 -12.01 7.16 13.93
CA ASP A 129 -13.42 7.58 13.97
C ASP A 129 -13.66 8.72 14.96
N ARG A 130 -12.97 8.72 16.10
CA ARG A 130 -13.11 9.77 17.12
C ARG A 130 -12.62 11.14 16.64
N ALA A 131 -11.58 11.18 15.81
CA ALA A 131 -11.06 12.42 15.25
C ALA A 131 -12.05 13.13 14.32
N HIS A 132 -13.06 12.43 13.76
CA HIS A 132 -14.09 13.05 12.93
C HIS A 132 -15.17 13.75 13.78
N GLY A 133 -15.55 13.16 14.93
CA GLY A 133 -16.57 13.74 15.81
C GLY A 133 -16.09 14.94 16.63
N ALA A 134 -14.77 15.20 16.70
CA ALA A 134 -14.21 16.33 17.44
C ALA A 134 -14.03 17.61 16.59
N SER A 135 -14.18 17.55 15.27
CA SER A 135 -14.12 18.72 14.38
C SER A 135 -15.48 19.35 14.08
N ASP A 136 -16.58 18.73 14.53
CA ASP A 136 -17.96 19.18 14.34
C ASP A 136 -18.59 19.74 15.64
N GLY A 137 -17.77 20.25 16.57
CA GLY A 137 -18.19 20.80 17.87
C GLY A 137 -17.61 22.17 18.18
#